data_AF-A0A7K1LBV8-F1
#
_entry.id   AF-A0A7K1LBV8-F1
#
_cell.length_a   1.000
_cell.length_b   1.000
_cell.length_c   1.000
_cell.angle_alpha   90.00
_cell.angle_beta   90.00
_cell.angle_gamma   90.00
#
_symmetry.space_group_name_H-M   'P 1'
#
loop_
_entity.id
_entity.type
_entity.pdbx_description
1 polymer ?
#
loop_
_entity_poly.entity_id
_entity_poly.type
_entity_poly.pdbx_seq_one_letter_code
_entity_poly.pdbx_strand_id
1 'polypeptide(L)' 'MNPVQILSLLLALSIALHLATAAAFTARRTGAGTAHAVLTGAGAAATALGLYFAAVAAYH' A
#
# COMPACT_ATOMS: atom_id res chain seq x y z
N MET A 1 -4.95 -18.03 -13.88
CA MET A 1 -5.38 -16.98 -12.95
C MET A 1 -6.87 -16.76 -13.15
N ASN A 2 -7.67 -16.99 -12.11
CA ASN A 2 -9.12 -16.76 -12.17
C ASN A 2 -9.41 -15.24 -12.18
N PRO A 3 -10.37 -14.70 -12.94
CA PRO A 3 -10.78 -13.30 -12.89
C PRO A 3 -10.94 -12.73 -11.46
N VAL A 4 -11.44 -13.52 -10.51
CA VAL A 4 -11.55 -13.10 -9.10
C VAL A 4 -10.19 -12.78 -8.47
N GLN A 5 -9.13 -13.55 -8.78
CA GLN A 5 -7.79 -13.31 -8.28
C GLN A 5 -7.20 -12.01 -8.85
N ILE A 6 -7.45 -11.74 -10.13
CA ILE A 6 -7.01 -10.50 -10.78
C ILE A 6 -7.69 -9.30 -10.13
N LEU A 7 -9.01 -9.37 -9.91
CA LEU A 7 -9.76 -8.31 -9.23
C LEU A 7 -9.29 -8.11 -7.79
N SER A 8 -8.96 -9.18 -7.07
CA SER A 8 -8.45 -9.10 -5.70
C SER A 8 -7.07 -8.45 -5.63
N LEU A 9 -6.17 -8.76 -6.58
CA LEU A 9 -4.87 -8.10 -6.70
C LEU A 9 -4.99 -6.62 -7.03
N LEU A 10 -5.88 -6.26 -7.96
CA LEU A 10 -6.14 -4.86 -8.30
C LEU A 10 -6.75 -4.10 -7.11
N LEU A 11 -7.62 -4.74 -6.34
CA LEU A 11 -8.20 -4.18 -5.13
C LEU A 11 -7.12 -3.93 -4.06
N ALA A 12 -6.25 -4.91 -3.81
CA ALA A 12 -5.15 -4.79 -2.87
C ALA A 12 -4.18 -3.66 -3.28
N LEU A 13 -3.84 -3.56 -4.57
CA LEU A 13 -3.01 -2.48 -5.10
C LEU A 13 -3.68 -1.12 -4.92
N SER A 14 -4.98 -1.00 -5.22
CA SER A 14 -5.74 0.22 -5.03
C SER A 14 -5.74 0.69 -3.57
N ILE A 15 -5.96 -0.24 -2.63
CA ILE A 15 -5.92 0.05 -1.18
C ILE A 15 -4.52 0.51 -0.77
N ALA A 16 -3.47 -0.15 -1.25
CA ALA A 16 -2.09 0.23 -0.96
C ALA A 16 -1.76 1.65 -1.47
N LEU A 17 -2.24 2.03 -2.66
CA LEU A 17 -2.03 3.38 -3.21
C LEU A 17 -2.81 4.45 -2.43
N HIS A 18 -4.03 4.17 -1.99
CA HIS A 18 -4.79 5.07 -1.13
C HIS A 18 -4.11 5.27 0.23
N LEU A 19 -3.59 4.19 0.84
CA LEU A 19 -2.81 4.27 2.07
C LEU A 19 -1.52 5.07 1.88
N ALA A 20 -0.78 4.82 0.80
CA ALA A 20 0.46 5.51 0.51
C ALA A 20 0.25 7.02 0.31
N THR A 21 -0.78 7.40 -0.45
CA THR A 21 -1.10 8.81 -0.70
C THR A 21 -1.57 9.51 0.58
N ALA A 22 -2.44 8.87 1.37
CA ALA A 22 -2.88 9.40 2.66
C ALA A 22 -1.70 9.56 3.66
N ALA A 23 -0.82 8.56 3.73
CA ALA A 23 0.36 8.58 4.60
C ALA A 23 1.37 9.65 4.15
N ALA A 24 1.67 9.74 2.85
CA ALA A 24 2.54 10.77 2.31
C ALA A 24 1.97 12.18 2.52
N PHE A 25 0.67 12.36 2.34
CA PHE A 25 0.00 13.64 2.59
C PHE A 25 0.03 14.04 4.07
N THR A 26 -0.15 13.07 4.97
CA THR A 26 -0.05 13.29 6.42
C THR A 26 1.38 13.65 6.84
N ALA A 27 2.38 12.96 6.30
CA ALA A 27 3.80 13.27 6.51
C ALA A 27 4.15 14.67 5.99
N ARG A 28 3.65 15.03 4.80
CA ARG A 28 3.73 16.39 4.24
C ARG A 28 3.11 17.44 5.18
N ARG A 29 1.94 17.17 5.74
CA ARG A 29 1.23 18.10 6.64
C ARG A 29 1.91 18.28 8.00
N THR A 30 2.65 17.28 8.46
CA THR A 30 3.42 17.33 9.72
C THR A 30 4.78 18.01 9.56
N GLY A 31 5.07 18.58 8.38
CA GLY A 31 6.30 19.33 8.12
C GLY A 31 7.47 18.47 7.63
N ALA A 32 7.25 17.18 7.34
CA ALA A 32 8.29 16.34 6.76
C ALA A 32 8.63 16.80 5.33
N GLY A 33 9.92 16.81 5.01
CA GLY A 33 10.39 17.11 3.65
C GLY A 33 9.83 16.13 2.62
N THR A 34 9.77 16.55 1.34
CA THR A 34 9.16 15.77 0.25
C THR A 34 9.70 14.34 0.14
N ALA A 35 11.03 14.16 0.30
CA ALA A 35 11.65 12.84 0.28
C ALA A 35 11.13 11.94 1.42
N HIS A 36 11.01 12.49 2.64
CA HIS A 36 10.55 11.73 3.80
C HIS A 36 9.06 11.36 3.68
N ALA A 37 8.25 12.26 3.14
CA ALA A 37 6.84 11.99 2.87
C ALA A 37 6.66 10.86 1.83
N VAL A 38 7.45 10.88 0.74
CA VAL A 38 7.44 9.80 -0.26
C VAL A 38 7.87 8.48 0.35
N LEU A 39 8.94 8.46 1.15
CA LEU A 39 9.39 7.24 1.84
C LEU A 39 8.34 6.69 2.80
N THR A 40 7.61 7.57 3.50
CA THR A 40 6.54 7.18 4.42
C THR A 40 5.37 6.54 3.65
N GLY A 41 4.94 7.15 2.54
CA GLY A 41 3.91 6.58 1.68
C GLY A 41 4.34 5.26 1.05
N ALA A 42 5.56 5.18 0.55
CA ALA A 42 6.13 3.95 -0.02
C ALA A 42 6.20 2.81 1.01
N GLY A 43 6.61 3.11 2.25
CA GLY A 43 6.62 2.15 3.35
C GLY A 43 5.22 1.65 3.71
N ALA A 44 4.22 2.55 3.72
CA ALA A 44 2.83 2.17 3.95
C ALA A 44 2.29 1.23 2.85
N ALA A 45 2.55 1.54 1.57
CA ALA A 45 2.17 0.67 0.45
C ALA A 45 2.86 -0.71 0.52
N ALA A 46 4.17 -0.72 0.78
CA ALA A 46 4.94 -1.96 0.86
C ALA A 46 4.45 -2.85 2.01
N THR A 47 4.11 -2.27 3.15
CA THR A 47 3.56 -3.00 4.31
C THR A 47 2.19 -3.60 3.99
N ALA A 48 1.31 -2.82 3.36
CA ALA A 48 -0.02 -3.28 2.98
C ALA A 48 0.02 -4.43 1.95
N LEU A 49 0.85 -4.29 0.91
CA LEU A 49 1.06 -5.36 -0.08
C LEU A 49 1.74 -6.58 0.54
N GLY A 50 2.72 -6.38 1.43
CA GLY A 50 3.39 -7.46 2.15
C GLY A 50 2.40 -8.28 3.00
N LEU A 51 1.51 -7.61 3.73
CA LEU A 51 0.43 -8.25 4.47
C LEU A 51 -0.52 -9.04 3.56
N TYR A 52 -0.91 -8.46 2.42
CA TYR A 52 -1.77 -9.13 1.46
C TYR A 52 -1.11 -10.40 0.90
N PHE A 53 0.16 -10.32 0.48
CA PHE A 53 0.89 -11.49 -0.02
C PHE A 53 1.14 -12.53 1.06
N ALA A 54 1.45 -12.11 2.29
CA ALA A 54 1.58 -13.02 3.42
C ALA A 54 0.26 -13.75 3.73
N ALA A 55 -0.87 -13.04 3.66
CA ALA A 55 -2.19 -13.66 3.81
C ALA A 55 -2.47 -14.65 2.67
N VAL A 56 -2.17 -14.29 1.42
CA VAL A 56 -2.30 -15.22 0.29
C VAL A 56 -1.44 -16.46 0.52
N ALA A 57 -0.18 -16.32 0.92
CA ALA A 57 0.71 -17.47 1.18
C ALA A 57 0.27 -18.36 2.36
N ALA A 58 -0.49 -17.81 3.32
CA ALA A 58 -0.97 -18.56 4.47
C ALA A 58 -2.30 -19.29 4.23
N TYR A 59 -3.16 -18.74 3.36
CA TYR A 59 -4.54 -19.22 3.16
C TYR A 59 -4.82 -19.80 1.76
N HIS A 60 -3.88 -19.69 0.82
CA HIS A 60 -3.92 -20.32 -0.50
C HIS A 60 -2.71 -21.23 -0.69
#